data_AF-A0A258BUQ2-F1
#
_entry.id   AF-A0A258BUQ2-F1
#
_cell.length_a   1.000
_cell.length_b   1.000
_cell.length_c   1.000
_cell.angle_alpha   90.00
_cell.angle_beta   90.00
_cell.angle_gamma   90.00
#
_symmetry.space_group_name_H-M   'P 1'
#
loop_
_entity.id
_entity.type
_entity.pdbx_description
1 polymer ?
#
loop_
_entity_poly.entity_id
_entity_poly.type
_entity_poly.pdbx_seq_one_letter_code
_entity_poly.pdbx_strand_id
1 'polypeptide(L)'
;VPAASGTQSMVQLSSLQHSGLIQAFSDIGDDIDVLIIDTAAGIGDGVVSFVRAAQEVLLVVTDEPTSITDAYALIKLLNRDYGISRFRVLANMAHAPQEGRNLFAKLAKVTERFLDVALQYVGAVPYDESVRKAVQKQRAVYEAYPRAKSSLAFKAIAQKVDTWPLPATPRGHLEFFVERLVRPAADTHE
;
A
#
# COMPACT_ATOMS: atom_id res chain seq x y z
N VAL A 1 11.17 -2.21 11.68
CA VAL A 1 10.92 -0.86 11.11
C VAL A 1 9.49 -0.46 11.48
N PRO A 2 9.27 0.74 12.02
CA PRO A 2 8.50 0.85 13.25
C PRO A 2 7.00 0.70 13.03
N ALA A 3 6.40 -0.24 13.76
CA ALA A 3 4.96 -0.28 14.04
C ALA A 3 4.64 0.01 15.53
N ALA A 4 5.64 0.06 16.43
CA ALA A 4 5.40 0.27 17.86
C ALA A 4 6.66 0.64 18.65
N SER A 5 7.10 1.91 18.61
CA SER A 5 7.96 2.46 19.67
C SER A 5 8.00 3.98 19.57
N GLY A 6 7.16 4.64 20.37
CA GLY A 6 6.97 6.09 20.42
C GLY A 6 8.16 6.83 21.02
N THR A 7 9.22 6.99 20.24
CA THR A 7 10.22 8.03 20.49
C THR A 7 9.92 9.21 19.55
N GLN A 8 9.67 10.40 20.11
CA GLN A 8 9.39 11.63 19.36
C GLN A 8 10.46 11.93 18.29
N SER A 9 11.70 11.45 18.48
CA SER A 9 12.81 11.56 17.53
C SER A 9 12.67 10.73 16.24
N MET A 10 11.72 9.78 16.17
CA MET A 10 11.44 8.97 14.96
C MET A 10 10.21 9.46 14.18
N VAL A 11 9.43 10.41 14.72
CA VAL A 11 8.21 10.91 14.08
C VAL A 11 8.51 11.99 13.02
N GLN A 12 9.72 12.55 13.04
CA GLN A 12 10.20 13.53 12.05
C GLN A 12 11.61 13.14 11.60
N LEU A 13 11.72 12.09 10.80
CA LEU A 13 12.95 11.83 10.05
C LEU A 13 13.09 12.93 9.00
N SER A 14 14.26 13.57 8.96
CA SER A 14 14.66 14.43 7.85
C SER A 14 14.71 13.63 6.53
N SER A 15 14.64 14.32 5.39
CA SER A 15 14.76 13.68 4.08
C SER A 15 16.02 12.83 3.94
N LEU A 16 17.13 13.23 4.58
CA LEU A 16 18.38 12.48 4.57
C LEU A 16 18.28 11.18 5.39
N GLN A 17 17.57 11.21 6.51
CA GLN A 17 17.32 10.01 7.32
C GLN A 17 16.33 9.05 6.65
N HIS A 18 15.32 9.57 5.93
CA HIS A 18 14.47 8.73 5.08
C HIS A 18 15.29 8.02 4.00
N SER A 19 16.17 8.74 3.30
CA SER A 19 17.05 8.14 2.30
C SER A 19 18.00 7.09 2.90
N GLY A 20 18.59 7.37 4.06
CA GLY A 20 19.45 6.42 4.76
C GLY A 20 18.72 5.15 5.19
N LEU A 21 17.47 5.28 5.64
CA LEU A 21 16.63 4.12 5.97
C LEU A 21 16.29 3.30 4.72
N ILE A 22 15.89 3.96 3.63
CA ILE A 22 15.59 3.28 2.36
C ILE A 22 16.83 2.52 1.85
N GLN A 23 18.02 3.13 1.94
CA GLN A 23 19.27 2.49 1.55
C GLN A 23 19.61 1.28 2.42
N ALA A 24 19.40 1.35 3.73
CA ALA A 24 19.68 0.24 4.64
C ALA A 24 18.82 -1.01 4.37
N PHE A 25 17.66 -0.84 3.73
CA PHE A 25 16.84 -1.98 3.29
C PHE A 25 17.40 -2.69 2.06
N SER A 26 18.26 -2.04 1.27
CA SER A 26 18.93 -2.69 0.14
C SER A 26 19.89 -3.79 0.62
N ASP A 27 20.53 -3.60 1.78
CA ASP A 27 21.50 -4.55 2.35
C ASP A 27 20.85 -5.87 2.81
N ILE A 28 19.53 -5.91 2.97
CA ILE A 28 18.76 -7.12 3.35
C ILE A 28 17.86 -7.63 2.20
N GLY A 29 18.01 -7.07 1.00
CA GLY A 29 17.11 -7.32 -0.12
C GLY A 29 17.23 -8.68 -0.81
N ASP A 30 18.32 -9.40 -0.56
CA ASP A 30 18.58 -10.71 -1.18
C ASP A 30 17.68 -11.82 -0.58
N ASP A 31 17.19 -11.66 0.65
CA ASP A 31 16.37 -12.66 1.37
C ASP A 31 14.86 -12.33 1.42
N ILE A 32 14.41 -11.26 0.74
CA ILE A 32 13.04 -10.74 0.87
C ILE A 32 12.36 -10.67 -0.50
N ASP A 33 11.24 -11.37 -0.67
CA ASP A 33 10.43 -11.28 -1.90
C ASP A 33 9.50 -10.06 -1.92
N VAL A 34 8.92 -9.72 -0.77
CA VAL A 34 7.92 -8.67 -0.63
C VAL A 34 8.18 -7.84 0.62
N LEU A 35 8.31 -6.52 0.44
CA LEU A 35 8.31 -5.55 1.53
C LEU A 35 6.97 -4.84 1.61
N ILE A 36 6.24 -5.05 2.70
CA ILE A 36 5.02 -4.30 3.00
C ILE A 36 5.40 -3.08 3.85
N ILE A 37 5.01 -1.90 3.39
CA ILE A 37 5.25 -0.64 4.08
C ILE A 37 3.91 -0.11 4.60
N ASP A 38 3.75 -0.13 5.91
CA ASP A 38 2.60 0.49 6.59
C ASP A 38 2.91 1.97 6.85
N THR A 39 2.16 2.85 6.21
CA THR A 39 2.38 4.30 6.29
C THR A 39 1.48 4.93 7.34
N ALA A 40 1.94 6.02 7.96
CA ALA A 40 1.07 6.87 8.77
C ALA A 40 -0.11 7.44 7.94
N ALA A 41 -1.13 7.94 8.61
CA ALA A 41 -2.26 8.61 7.96
C ALA A 41 -1.86 9.99 7.39
N GLY A 42 -2.62 10.45 6.40
CA GLY A 42 -2.48 11.79 5.81
C GLY A 42 -1.40 11.89 4.73
N ILE A 43 -0.92 13.11 4.51
CA ILE A 43 -0.08 13.50 3.36
C ILE A 43 1.29 14.05 3.76
N GLY A 44 1.77 13.75 4.98
CA GLY A 44 3.04 14.27 5.47
C GLY A 44 4.26 13.74 4.70
N ASP A 45 5.38 14.45 4.77
CA ASP A 45 6.59 14.16 3.99
C ASP A 45 7.12 12.73 4.16
N GLY A 46 6.99 12.15 5.36
CA GLY A 46 7.35 10.75 5.61
C GLY A 46 6.48 9.77 4.82
N VAL A 47 5.15 9.96 4.81
CA VAL A 47 4.22 9.14 4.03
C VAL A 47 4.58 9.21 2.56
N VAL A 48 4.75 10.43 2.04
CA VAL A 48 5.10 10.66 0.63
C VAL A 48 6.44 10.01 0.27
N SER A 49 7.46 10.13 1.13
CA SER A 49 8.79 9.55 0.88
C SER A 49 8.72 8.03 0.73
N PHE A 50 8.01 7.35 1.64
CA PHE A 50 7.84 5.90 1.57
C PHE A 50 6.99 5.44 0.39
N VAL A 51 5.89 6.15 0.11
CA VAL A 51 5.02 5.84 -1.03
C VAL A 51 5.77 5.97 -2.35
N ARG A 52 6.64 6.98 -2.49
CA ARG A 52 7.47 7.15 -3.68
C ARG A 52 8.54 6.08 -3.84
N ALA A 53 9.09 5.57 -2.75
CA ALA A 53 10.08 4.51 -2.80
C ALA A 53 9.47 3.13 -3.11
N ALA A 54 8.13 3.00 -3.05
CA ALA A 54 7.41 1.76 -3.29
C ALA A 54 7.05 1.58 -4.78
N GLN A 55 7.08 0.32 -5.25
CA GLN A 55 6.75 -0.04 -6.63
C GLN A 55 5.24 0.00 -6.92
N GLU A 56 4.44 -0.37 -5.91
CA GLU A 56 2.98 -0.45 -5.94
C GLU A 56 2.42 0.36 -4.77
N VAL A 57 1.38 1.17 -5.04
CA VAL A 57 0.70 1.99 -4.03
C VAL A 57 -0.70 1.46 -3.81
N LEU A 58 -0.97 0.90 -2.63
CA LEU A 58 -2.29 0.35 -2.26
C LEU A 58 -3.04 1.32 -1.35
N LEU A 59 -4.04 1.99 -1.91
CA LEU A 59 -4.94 2.89 -1.18
C LEU A 59 -6.05 2.09 -0.51
N VAL A 60 -6.16 2.20 0.81
CA VAL A 60 -7.24 1.62 1.61
C VAL A 60 -8.32 2.67 1.83
N VAL A 61 -9.55 2.39 1.40
CA VAL A 61 -10.64 3.37 1.38
C VAL A 61 -11.94 2.75 1.93
N THR A 62 -12.69 3.49 2.74
CA THR A 62 -14.04 3.11 3.22
C THR A 62 -15.12 3.91 2.48
N ASP A 63 -16.39 3.46 2.47
CA ASP A 63 -17.48 4.19 1.78
C ASP A 63 -17.99 5.38 2.60
N GLU A 64 -17.06 6.14 3.16
CA GLU A 64 -17.31 7.37 3.91
C GLU A 64 -16.82 8.57 3.08
N PRO A 65 -17.59 9.68 3.02
CA PRO A 65 -17.20 10.86 2.25
C PRO A 65 -15.79 11.38 2.59
N THR A 66 -15.42 11.38 3.87
CA THR A 66 -14.09 11.79 4.35
C THR A 66 -12.98 10.89 3.80
N SER A 67 -13.14 9.56 3.88
CA SER A 67 -12.16 8.60 3.34
C SER A 67 -11.94 8.77 1.83
N ILE A 68 -13.03 9.01 1.08
CA ILE A 68 -12.95 9.25 -0.37
C ILE A 68 -12.23 10.58 -0.66
N THR A 69 -12.54 11.64 0.08
CA THR A 69 -11.89 12.95 -0.06
C THR A 69 -10.38 12.87 0.24
N ASP A 70 -10.00 12.18 1.31
CA ASP A 70 -8.59 12.03 1.70
C ASP A 70 -7.82 11.18 0.68
N ALA A 71 -8.41 10.08 0.20
CA ALA A 71 -7.81 9.25 -0.85
C ALA A 71 -7.60 10.05 -2.14
N TYR A 72 -8.59 10.84 -2.55
CA TYR A 72 -8.46 11.71 -3.72
C TYR A 72 -7.38 12.78 -3.53
N ALA A 73 -7.30 13.41 -2.35
CA ALA A 73 -6.28 14.41 -2.06
C ALA A 73 -4.86 13.82 -2.14
N LEU A 74 -4.66 12.60 -1.60
CA LEU A 74 -3.40 11.89 -1.69
C LEU A 74 -3.04 11.52 -3.14
N ILE A 75 -3.99 10.97 -3.92
CA ILE A 75 -3.79 10.68 -5.34
C ILE A 75 -3.37 11.95 -6.10
N LYS A 76 -4.11 13.05 -5.89
CA LYS A 76 -3.84 14.34 -6.54
C LYS A 76 -2.45 14.86 -6.21
N LEU A 77 -2.04 14.80 -4.95
CA LEU A 77 -0.71 15.22 -4.50
C LEU A 77 0.39 14.36 -5.12
N LEU A 78 0.25 13.03 -5.06
CA LEU A 78 1.24 12.10 -5.62
C LEU A 78 1.36 12.20 -7.14
N ASN A 79 0.24 12.44 -7.83
CA ASN A 79 0.24 12.65 -9.28
C ASN A 79 0.84 13.99 -9.67
N ARG A 80 0.36 15.09 -9.09
CA ARG A 80 0.77 16.45 -9.48
C ARG A 80 2.21 16.76 -9.10
N ASP A 81 2.62 16.39 -7.90
CA ASP A 81 3.90 16.84 -7.33
C ASP A 81 5.02 15.80 -7.55
N TYR A 82 4.67 14.54 -7.81
CA TYR A 82 5.62 13.43 -7.93
C TYR A 82 5.45 12.53 -9.16
N GLY A 83 4.48 12.83 -10.03
CA GLY A 83 4.29 12.10 -11.29
C GLY A 83 3.79 10.65 -11.15
N ILE A 84 3.32 10.25 -9.96
CA ILE A 84 2.76 8.90 -9.77
C ILE A 84 1.40 8.83 -10.44
N SER A 85 1.24 7.91 -11.39
CA SER A 85 0.03 7.78 -12.19
C SER A 85 -0.72 6.47 -12.00
N ARG A 86 -0.20 5.52 -11.22
CA ARG A 86 -0.82 4.20 -11.02
C ARG A 86 -1.08 3.94 -9.55
N PHE A 87 -2.34 3.61 -9.24
CA PHE A 87 -2.77 3.35 -7.87
C PHE A 87 -3.65 2.11 -7.81
N ARG A 88 -3.42 1.29 -6.79
CA ARG A 88 -4.27 0.15 -6.44
C ARG A 88 -5.27 0.61 -5.38
N VAL A 89 -6.52 0.16 -5.47
CA VAL A 89 -7.56 0.55 -4.50
C VAL A 89 -8.15 -0.70 -3.85
N LEU A 90 -8.11 -0.72 -2.52
CA LEU A 90 -8.72 -1.73 -1.66
C LEU A 90 -9.86 -1.08 -0.86
N ALA A 91 -11.09 -1.55 -1.07
CA ALA A 91 -12.20 -1.15 -0.23
C ALA A 91 -12.09 -1.87 1.13
N ASN A 92 -12.32 -1.16 2.23
CA ASN A 92 -12.34 -1.73 3.57
C ASN A 92 -13.69 -1.49 4.24
N MET A 93 -14.02 -2.32 5.23
CA MET A 93 -15.27 -2.27 5.99
C MET A 93 -16.54 -2.33 5.13
N ALA A 94 -16.49 -3.01 3.98
CA ALA A 94 -17.67 -3.14 3.13
C ALA A 94 -18.75 -4.02 3.79
N HIS A 95 -19.99 -3.55 3.84
CA HIS A 95 -21.13 -4.30 4.37
C HIS A 95 -21.77 -5.20 3.32
N ALA A 96 -21.65 -4.86 2.04
CA ALA A 96 -22.13 -5.67 0.92
C ALA A 96 -21.05 -5.91 -0.17
N PRO A 97 -21.09 -7.05 -0.90
CA PRO A 97 -20.11 -7.35 -1.95
C PRO A 97 -19.99 -6.28 -3.05
N GLN A 98 -21.08 -5.58 -3.34
CA GLN A 98 -21.14 -4.56 -4.39
C GLN A 98 -20.62 -3.20 -3.92
N GLU A 99 -20.56 -2.96 -2.61
CA GLU A 99 -20.20 -1.67 -2.01
C GLU A 99 -18.77 -1.26 -2.39
N GLY A 100 -17.81 -2.18 -2.32
CA GLY A 100 -16.43 -1.90 -2.71
C GLY A 100 -16.27 -1.49 -4.18
N ARG A 101 -17.05 -2.09 -5.08
CA ARG A 101 -17.07 -1.70 -6.50
C ARG A 101 -17.73 -0.33 -6.71
N ASN A 102 -18.79 -0.04 -5.96
CA ASN A 102 -19.46 1.26 -6.04
C ASN A 102 -18.57 2.38 -5.51
N LEU A 103 -17.86 2.16 -4.39
CA LEU A 103 -16.83 3.05 -3.86
C LEU A 103 -15.74 3.30 -4.91
N PHE A 104 -15.21 2.23 -5.50
CA PHE A 104 -14.19 2.34 -6.54
C PHE A 104 -14.68 3.19 -7.72
N ALA A 105 -15.92 2.97 -8.18
CA ALA A 105 -16.51 3.75 -9.26
C ALA A 105 -16.68 5.24 -8.90
N LYS A 106 -17.05 5.56 -7.64
CA LYS A 106 -17.11 6.96 -7.16
C LYS A 106 -15.72 7.62 -7.24
N LEU A 107 -14.69 6.94 -6.72
CA LEU A 107 -13.33 7.47 -6.72
C LEU A 107 -12.79 7.63 -8.15
N ALA A 108 -12.93 6.60 -8.99
CA ALA A 108 -12.51 6.60 -10.39
C ALA A 108 -13.16 7.75 -11.18
N LYS A 109 -14.47 7.97 -11.01
CA LYS A 109 -15.19 9.06 -11.67
C LYS A 109 -14.65 10.44 -11.30
N VAL A 110 -14.25 10.64 -10.04
CA VAL A 110 -13.68 11.92 -9.59
C VAL A 110 -12.26 12.08 -10.13
N THR A 111 -11.45 11.02 -10.11
CA THR A 111 -10.07 11.10 -10.64
C THR A 111 -10.05 11.30 -12.15
N GLU A 112 -10.86 10.58 -12.93
CA GLU A 112 -10.93 10.70 -14.41
C GLU A 112 -11.26 12.12 -14.88
N ARG A 113 -12.01 12.88 -14.08
CA ARG A 113 -12.41 14.24 -14.43
C ARG A 113 -11.27 15.25 -14.28
N PHE A 114 -10.30 15.00 -13.40
CA PHE A 114 -9.35 16.02 -12.94
C PHE A 114 -7.89 15.61 -13.00
N LEU A 115 -7.58 14.31 -13.14
CA LEU A 115 -6.25 13.74 -13.01
C LEU A 115 -5.99 12.73 -14.13
N ASP A 116 -4.74 12.69 -14.61
CA ASP A 116 -4.27 11.66 -15.54
C ASP A 116 -3.67 10.49 -14.72
N VAL A 117 -4.55 9.64 -14.19
CA VAL A 117 -4.19 8.51 -13.33
C VAL A 117 -4.97 7.25 -13.71
N ALA A 118 -4.33 6.09 -13.57
CA ALA A 118 -4.93 4.78 -13.69
C ALA A 118 -5.17 4.18 -12.30
N LEU A 119 -6.44 4.03 -11.94
CA LEU A 119 -6.85 3.30 -10.73
C LEU A 119 -7.15 1.84 -11.06
N GLN A 120 -6.72 0.93 -10.19
CA GLN A 120 -6.95 -0.50 -10.36
C GLN A 120 -7.59 -1.09 -9.09
N TYR A 121 -8.80 -1.63 -9.22
CA TYR A 121 -9.52 -2.23 -8.11
C TYR A 121 -8.90 -3.59 -7.71
N VAL A 122 -8.53 -3.71 -6.44
CA VAL A 122 -7.93 -4.93 -5.89
C VAL A 122 -9.02 -5.85 -5.33
N GLY A 123 -9.91 -5.33 -4.51
CA GLY A 123 -10.97 -6.09 -3.86
C GLY A 123 -11.60 -5.33 -2.72
N ALA A 124 -12.30 -6.06 -1.85
CA ALA A 124 -12.90 -5.51 -0.64
C ALA A 124 -12.64 -6.43 0.56
N VAL A 125 -12.27 -5.84 1.70
CA VAL A 125 -12.33 -6.49 3.01
C VAL A 125 -13.70 -6.15 3.63
N PRO A 126 -14.52 -7.15 3.97
CA PRO A 126 -15.83 -6.90 4.54
C PRO A 126 -15.72 -6.41 5.99
N TYR A 127 -16.73 -5.68 6.45
CA TYR A 127 -16.93 -5.46 7.88
C TYR A 127 -17.08 -6.81 8.60
N ASP A 128 -16.28 -7.02 9.65
CA ASP A 128 -16.21 -8.28 10.36
C ASP A 128 -15.84 -8.06 11.83
N GLU A 129 -16.75 -8.43 12.73
CA GLU A 129 -16.54 -8.38 14.19
C GLU A 129 -15.31 -9.16 14.64
N SER A 130 -14.85 -10.14 13.86
CA SER A 130 -13.64 -10.90 14.14
C SER A 130 -12.40 -10.01 14.14
N VAL A 131 -12.37 -8.96 13.31
CA VAL A 131 -11.27 -7.97 13.29
C VAL A 131 -11.23 -7.23 14.62
N ARG A 132 -12.37 -6.72 15.08
CA ARG A 132 -12.48 -6.01 16.37
C ARG A 132 -12.04 -6.91 17.54
N LYS A 133 -12.51 -8.16 17.55
CA LYS A 133 -12.11 -9.15 18.57
C LYS A 133 -10.62 -9.52 18.51
N ALA A 134 -10.02 -9.51 17.33
CA ALA A 134 -8.60 -9.80 17.15
C ALA A 134 -7.72 -8.65 17.66
N VAL A 135 -8.11 -7.40 17.35
CA VAL A 135 -7.47 -6.18 17.88
C VAL A 135 -7.49 -6.17 19.41
N GLN A 136 -8.64 -6.46 20.03
CA GLN A 136 -8.75 -6.56 21.50
C GLN A 136 -7.83 -7.63 22.10
N LYS A 137 -7.52 -8.69 21.34
CA LYS A 137 -6.59 -9.75 21.73
C LYS A 137 -5.14 -9.46 21.36
N GLN A 138 -4.85 -8.32 20.73
CA GLN A 138 -3.54 -7.97 20.18
C GLN A 138 -2.96 -9.07 19.28
N ARG A 139 -3.82 -9.72 18.49
CA ARG A 139 -3.42 -10.71 17.48
C ARG A 139 -3.98 -10.33 16.12
N ALA A 140 -3.28 -10.69 15.06
CA ALA A 140 -3.78 -10.50 13.71
C ALA A 140 -5.07 -11.31 13.50
N VAL A 141 -6.08 -10.73 12.83
CA VAL A 141 -7.34 -11.43 12.56
C VAL A 141 -7.12 -12.71 11.76
N TYR A 142 -6.15 -12.69 10.84
CA TYR A 142 -5.78 -13.83 10.01
C TYR A 142 -5.28 -15.02 10.83
N GLU A 143 -4.56 -14.74 11.93
CA GLU A 143 -4.04 -15.77 12.84
C GLU A 143 -5.09 -16.20 13.86
N ALA A 144 -5.76 -15.25 14.51
CA ALA A 144 -6.71 -15.53 15.58
C ALA A 144 -8.02 -16.15 15.08
N TYR A 145 -8.45 -15.79 13.86
CA TYR A 145 -9.69 -16.23 13.24
C TYR A 145 -9.47 -16.54 11.74
N PRO A 146 -8.75 -17.63 11.39
CA PRO A 146 -8.34 -17.91 10.01
C PRO A 146 -9.50 -18.19 9.05
N ARG A 147 -10.68 -18.52 9.59
CA ARG A 147 -11.92 -18.77 8.83
C ARG A 147 -12.89 -17.58 8.81
N ALA A 148 -12.51 -16.44 9.38
CA ALA A 148 -13.33 -15.23 9.35
C ALA A 148 -13.47 -14.66 7.93
N LYS A 149 -14.53 -13.89 7.67
CA LYS A 149 -14.79 -13.32 6.33
C LYS A 149 -13.66 -12.38 5.91
N SER A 150 -13.17 -11.58 6.85
CA SER A 150 -12.00 -10.72 6.69
C SER A 150 -10.73 -11.51 6.36
N SER A 151 -10.45 -12.62 7.07
CA SER A 151 -9.29 -13.48 6.82
C SER A 151 -9.33 -14.12 5.42
N LEU A 152 -10.49 -14.59 4.98
CA LEU A 152 -10.68 -15.12 3.64
C LEU A 152 -10.50 -14.04 2.56
N ALA A 153 -10.96 -12.81 2.83
CA ALA A 153 -10.73 -11.67 1.94
C ALA A 153 -9.25 -11.32 1.84
N PHE A 154 -8.52 -11.26 2.97
CA PHE A 154 -7.07 -11.05 2.96
C PHE A 154 -6.33 -12.11 2.15
N LYS A 155 -6.72 -13.39 2.27
CA LYS A 155 -6.14 -14.47 1.44
C LYS A 155 -6.36 -14.23 -0.06
N ALA A 156 -7.58 -13.87 -0.46
CA ALA A 156 -7.88 -13.59 -1.86
C ALA A 156 -7.13 -12.36 -2.40
N ILE A 157 -6.96 -11.33 -1.56
CA ILE A 157 -6.16 -10.15 -1.89
C ILE A 157 -4.69 -10.52 -2.05
N ALA A 158 -4.12 -11.30 -1.12
CA ALA A 158 -2.75 -11.75 -1.20
C ALA A 158 -2.47 -12.56 -2.48
N GLN A 159 -3.37 -13.49 -2.83
CA GLN A 159 -3.27 -14.24 -4.10
C GLN A 159 -3.29 -13.33 -5.33
N LYS A 160 -4.04 -12.22 -5.28
CA LYS A 160 -4.06 -11.24 -6.37
C LYS A 160 -2.78 -10.41 -6.42
N VAL A 161 -2.25 -10.00 -5.27
CA VAL A 161 -0.97 -9.27 -5.17
C VAL A 161 0.17 -10.10 -5.73
N ASP A 162 0.20 -11.40 -5.41
CA ASP A 162 1.22 -12.37 -5.88
C ASP A 162 1.26 -12.51 -7.42
N THR A 163 0.18 -12.13 -8.10
CA THR A 163 0.10 -12.17 -9.58
C THR A 163 0.50 -10.86 -10.25
N TRP A 164 0.85 -9.82 -9.49
CA TRP A 164 1.23 -8.53 -10.06
C TRP A 164 2.61 -8.63 -10.74
N PRO A 165 2.78 -7.99 -11.91
CA PRO A 165 4.06 -8.02 -12.58
C PRO A 165 5.10 -7.27 -11.74
N LEU A 166 6.22 -7.93 -11.47
CA LEU A 166 7.38 -7.27 -10.88
C LEU A 166 7.93 -6.26 -11.90
N PRO A 167 8.19 -5.00 -11.50
CA PRO A 167 8.85 -4.05 -12.38
C PRO A 167 10.21 -4.61 -12.80
N ALA A 168 10.58 -4.43 -14.07
CA ALA A 168 11.88 -4.88 -14.58
C ALA A 168 12.93 -3.74 -14.61
N THR A 169 12.58 -2.54 -14.15
CA THR A 169 13.45 -1.35 -14.32
C THR A 169 13.14 -0.30 -13.25
N PRO A 170 14.16 0.34 -12.64
CA PRO A 170 13.95 1.42 -11.67
C PRO A 170 13.46 2.69 -12.37
N ARG A 171 12.60 3.48 -11.71
CA ARG A 171 12.00 4.70 -12.28
C ARG A 171 12.83 5.97 -12.00
N GLY A 172 14.13 5.85 -11.72
CA GLY A 172 15.05 6.98 -11.61
C GLY A 172 14.96 7.82 -10.33
N HIS A 173 14.33 7.29 -9.27
CA HIS A 173 14.34 7.86 -7.92
C HIS A 173 14.78 6.80 -6.91
N LEU A 174 15.01 7.19 -5.65
CA LEU A 174 15.36 6.25 -4.59
C LEU A 174 14.18 5.31 -4.35
N GLU A 175 14.35 4.04 -4.71
CA GLU A 175 13.36 2.98 -4.53
C GLU A 175 13.92 1.93 -3.58
N PHE A 176 13.04 1.17 -2.94
CA PHE A 176 13.46 -0.05 -2.26
C PHE A 176 13.89 -1.09 -3.31
N PHE A 177 14.99 -1.80 -3.03
CA PHE A 177 15.50 -2.90 -3.85
C PHE A 177 15.90 -2.55 -5.31
N VAL A 178 16.40 -1.33 -5.55
CA VAL A 178 16.89 -0.90 -6.88
C VAL A 178 17.87 -1.89 -7.51
N GLU A 179 18.73 -2.52 -6.72
CA GLU A 179 19.77 -3.44 -7.22
C GLU A 179 19.20 -4.67 -7.94
N ARG A 180 18.01 -5.17 -7.53
CA ARG A 180 17.32 -6.28 -8.20
C ARG A 180 16.67 -5.87 -9.51
N LEU A 181 16.31 -4.59 -9.67
CA LEU A 181 15.74 -4.06 -10.91
C LEU A 181 16.81 -3.82 -12.00
N VAL A 182 18.07 -3.68 -11.60
CA VAL A 182 19.18 -3.39 -12.52
C VAL A 182 19.92 -4.67 -12.96
N ARG A 183 19.83 -5.76 -12.17
CA ARG A 183 20.32 -7.08 -12.58
C ARG A 183 19.21 -7.82 -13.35
N PRO A 184 19.35 -8.09 -14.66
CA PRO A 184 18.46 -9.02 -15.33
C PRO A 184 18.54 -10.36 -14.59
N ALA A 185 17.42 -11.06 -14.44
CA ALA A 185 17.41 -12.41 -13.90
C ALA A 185 18.47 -13.24 -14.63
N ALA A 186 19.56 -13.57 -13.95
CA ALA A 186 20.54 -14.49 -14.48
C ALA A 186 19.83 -15.84 -14.58
N ASP A 187 19.79 -16.39 -15.79
CA ASP A 187 19.19 -17.68 -16.13
C ASP A 187 19.56 -18.73 -15.09
N THR A 188 18.55 -19.23 -14.36
CA THR A 188 18.68 -20.46 -13.58
C THR A 188 18.38 -21.62 -14.53
N HIS A 189 19.40 -22.00 -15.29
CA HIS A 189 19.51 -23.34 -15.87
C HIS A 189 20.65 -24.06 -15.15
N GLU A 190 20.29 -24.94 -14.22
CA GLU A 190 20.87 -26.28 -14.03
C GLU A 190 19.98 -27.13 -13.10
#